data_AF-A0A843TKQ7-F1
#
_entry.id   AF-A0A843TKQ7-F1
#
_cell.length_a   1.000
_cell.length_b   1.000
_cell.length_c   1.000
_cell.angle_alpha   90.00
_cell.angle_beta   90.00
_cell.angle_gamma   90.00
#
_symmetry.space_group_name_H-M   'P 1'
#
loop_
_entity.id
_entity.type
_entity.pdbx_description
1 polymer ?
#
loop_
_entity_poly.entity_id
_entity_poly.type
_entity_poly.pdbx_seq_one_letter_code
_entity_poly.pdbx_strand_id
1 'polypeptide(L)'
;MPPPLCGKLQRGAVKQVTKSNFRQAIEQLRDHVQDADFIAVSTQKTGSAFFPSSASSFPSSARTKVGGSHALHLGWRCVSPIDTPKMAYLKAKLAAERFELLQFAVCPFRLQGSKVIAHPYNFHLFPRDELHLGMPSYSFSCQTSIITSMAHEGFDFNVCIYDGKWGSHVVDMSTTLENFKKD
;
A
#
# COMPACT_ATOMS: atom_id res chain seq x y z
N MET A 1 16.87 -29.37 -6.68
CA MET A 1 15.48 -29.12 -6.27
C MET A 1 15.51 -28.49 -4.89
N PRO A 2 14.96 -27.29 -4.65
CA PRO A 2 14.74 -26.84 -3.29
C PRO A 2 13.70 -27.76 -2.64
N PRO A 3 13.86 -28.15 -1.37
CA PRO A 3 12.88 -28.98 -0.68
C PRO A 3 11.53 -28.26 -0.60
N PRO A 4 10.40 -28.99 -0.64
CA PRO A 4 9.09 -28.38 -0.43
C PRO A 4 9.07 -27.81 0.99
N LEU A 5 8.93 -26.48 1.10
CA LEU A 5 8.64 -25.82 2.38
C LEU A 5 7.22 -26.20 2.80
N CYS A 6 7.03 -27.41 3.30
CA CYS A 6 5.80 -27.90 3.92
C CYS A 6 5.73 -27.38 5.37
N GLY A 7 5.92 -26.07 5.54
CA GLY A 7 5.79 -25.42 6.83
C GLY A 7 4.31 -25.20 7.14
N LYS A 8 3.81 -25.69 8.27
CA LYS A 8 2.45 -25.32 8.72
C LYS A 8 2.46 -23.85 9.12
N LEU A 9 1.75 -23.01 8.37
CA LEU A 9 1.54 -21.60 8.71
C LEU A 9 0.51 -21.49 9.83
N GLN A 10 0.94 -20.98 10.99
CA GLN A 10 0.03 -20.50 12.00
C GLN A 10 -0.11 -18.99 11.86
N ARG A 11 -1.28 -18.56 11.43
CA ARG A 11 -1.63 -17.16 11.25
C ARG A 11 -2.48 -16.69 12.43
N GLY A 12 -2.02 -15.67 13.14
CA GLY A 12 -2.88 -14.93 14.09
C GLY A 12 -3.96 -14.11 13.37
N ALA A 13 -5.02 -13.72 14.08
CA ALA A 13 -6.02 -12.81 13.52
C ALA A 13 -5.36 -11.51 13.04
N VAL A 14 -5.77 -11.02 11.87
CA VAL A 14 -5.24 -9.77 11.31
C VAL A 14 -5.64 -8.60 12.18
N LYS A 15 -4.65 -7.88 12.71
CA LYS A 15 -4.88 -6.71 13.54
C LYS A 15 -5.11 -5.49 12.64
N GLN A 16 -6.35 -5.02 12.61
CA GLN A 16 -6.69 -3.75 11.94
C GLN A 16 -6.25 -2.59 12.84
N VAL A 17 -5.27 -1.82 12.37
CA VAL A 17 -4.72 -0.68 13.09
C VAL A 17 -5.35 0.60 12.57
N THR A 18 -5.99 1.33 13.48
CA THR A 18 -6.67 2.60 13.26
C THR A 18 -6.09 3.66 14.21
N LYS A 19 -6.60 4.88 14.16
CA LYS A 19 -6.20 5.97 15.07
C LYS A 19 -6.27 5.59 16.55
N SER A 20 -7.33 4.92 16.98
CA SER A 20 -7.61 4.65 18.39
C SER A 20 -6.68 3.61 19.01
N ASN A 21 -6.24 2.62 18.23
CA ASN A 21 -5.39 1.52 18.72
C ASN A 21 -3.93 1.61 18.25
N PHE A 22 -3.56 2.68 17.52
CA PHE A 22 -2.24 2.82 16.90
C PHE A 22 -1.08 2.63 17.87
N ARG A 23 -1.11 3.32 19.01
CA ARG A 23 0.00 3.28 19.99
C ARG A 23 0.24 1.86 20.51
N GLN A 24 -0.83 1.20 20.95
CA GLN A 24 -0.78 -0.17 21.44
C GLN A 24 -0.32 -1.15 20.34
N ALA A 25 -0.80 -0.95 19.11
CA ALA A 25 -0.44 -1.78 17.98
C ALA A 25 1.06 -1.67 17.62
N ILE A 26 1.64 -0.46 17.71
CA ILE A 26 3.08 -0.24 17.46
C ILE A 26 3.94 -0.88 18.55
N GLU A 27 3.56 -0.77 19.82
CA GLU A 27 4.28 -1.43 20.93
C GLU A 27 4.33 -2.95 20.71
N GLN A 28 3.20 -3.56 20.36
CA GLN A 28 3.14 -5.00 20.06
C GLN A 28 3.86 -5.38 18.76
N LEU A 29 3.78 -4.52 17.74
CA LEU A 29 4.50 -4.74 16.49
C LEU A 29 6.00 -4.77 16.74
N ARG A 30 6.52 -3.86 17.58
CA ARG A 30 7.94 -3.82 17.95
C ARG A 30 8.37 -5.15 18.57
N ASP A 31 7.63 -5.67 19.54
CA ASP A 31 7.97 -6.93 20.19
C ASP A 31 7.96 -8.10 19.19
N HIS A 32 6.99 -8.14 18.26
CA HIS A 32 6.97 -9.14 17.19
C HIS A 32 8.07 -8.95 16.13
N VAL A 33 8.52 -7.73 15.89
CA VAL A 33 9.62 -7.41 14.95
C VAL A 33 10.96 -7.84 15.54
N GLN A 34 11.20 -7.60 16.83
CA GLN A 34 12.42 -8.01 17.51
C GLN A 34 12.64 -9.53 17.46
N ASP A 35 11.54 -10.29 17.57
CA ASP A 35 11.60 -11.73 17.56
C ASP A 35 11.37 -12.37 16.16
N ALA A 36 11.23 -11.57 15.10
CA ALA A 36 10.95 -12.09 13.76
C ALA A 36 12.22 -12.43 12.99
N ASP A 37 12.16 -13.51 12.20
CA ASP A 37 13.23 -13.87 11.26
C ASP A 37 13.14 -13.05 9.97
N PHE A 38 11.93 -12.73 9.53
CA PHE A 38 11.69 -11.84 8.39
C PHE A 38 10.35 -11.12 8.51
N ILE A 39 10.22 -10.03 7.75
CA ILE A 39 9.02 -9.19 7.75
C ILE A 39 8.55 -9.05 6.30
N ALA A 40 7.27 -9.30 6.06
CA ALA A 40 6.63 -8.93 4.80
C ALA A 40 5.91 -7.59 4.97
N VAL A 41 6.02 -6.76 3.94
CA VAL A 41 5.31 -5.48 3.83
C VAL A 41 4.48 -5.47 2.55
N SER A 42 3.30 -4.85 2.59
CA SER A 42 2.45 -4.64 1.42
C SER A 42 1.75 -3.29 1.51
N THR A 43 1.47 -2.67 0.37
CA THR A 43 0.80 -1.36 0.33
C THR A 43 -0.36 -1.38 -0.66
N GLN A 44 -1.50 -0.84 -0.27
CA GLN A 44 -2.60 -0.54 -1.20
C GLN A 44 -2.66 0.96 -1.47
N LYS A 45 -2.70 1.33 -2.75
CA LYS A 45 -2.76 2.71 -3.22
C LYS A 45 -4.03 2.98 -4.00
N THR A 46 -4.42 4.23 -4.08
CA THR A 46 -5.61 4.69 -4.81
C THR A 46 -5.52 4.56 -6.31
N GLY A 47 -4.33 4.24 -6.84
CA GLY A 47 -4.12 3.97 -8.24
C GLY A 47 -2.74 3.41 -8.52
N SER A 48 -2.51 3.05 -9.77
CA SER A 48 -1.24 2.56 -10.26
C SER A 48 -0.83 3.34 -11.51
N ALA A 49 0.47 3.35 -11.80
CA ALA A 49 0.95 3.81 -13.11
C ALA A 49 0.45 2.91 -14.26
N PHE A 50 -0.09 1.72 -13.95
CA PHE A 50 -0.54 0.75 -14.93
C PHE A 50 -1.83 1.18 -15.65
N PHE A 51 -1.78 1.21 -16.97
CA PHE A 51 -3.00 1.15 -17.77
C PHE A 51 -3.46 -0.30 -17.85
N PRO A 52 -4.76 -0.60 -17.67
CA PRO A 52 -5.27 -1.89 -18.09
C PRO A 52 -5.12 -1.97 -19.61
N SER A 53 -4.17 -2.76 -20.08
CA SER A 53 -4.17 -3.27 -21.46
C SER A 53 -5.41 -4.15 -21.75
N SER A 54 -6.28 -4.35 -20.76
CA SER A 54 -7.58 -5.02 -20.88
C SER A 54 -8.79 -4.06 -20.87
N ALA A 55 -8.67 -2.85 -21.43
CA ALA A 55 -9.84 -2.07 -21.84
C ALA A 55 -10.55 -2.66 -23.08
N SER A 56 -10.43 -3.98 -23.32
CA SER A 56 -11.21 -4.70 -24.34
C SER A 56 -12.60 -5.13 -23.86
N SER A 57 -12.96 -4.85 -22.60
CA SER A 57 -14.27 -5.22 -22.02
C SER A 57 -15.13 -4.02 -21.61
N PHE A 58 -15.02 -2.88 -22.29
CA PHE A 58 -16.12 -1.91 -22.32
C PHE A 58 -17.02 -2.21 -23.53
N PRO A 59 -18.34 -2.42 -23.33
CA PRO A 59 -19.25 -2.60 -24.46
C PRO A 59 -19.24 -1.33 -25.32
N SER A 60 -19.11 -1.53 -26.63
CA SER A 60 -19.17 -0.50 -27.66
C SER A 60 -20.50 0.25 -27.61
N SER A 61 -20.61 1.32 -26.82
CA SER A 61 -21.71 2.28 -26.98
C SER A 61 -21.44 3.72 -26.52
N ALA A 62 -20.21 4.07 -26.14
CA ALA A 62 -19.84 5.46 -25.91
C ALA A 62 -18.92 5.96 -27.03
N ARG A 63 -19.52 6.28 -28.18
CA ARG A 63 -18.87 7.07 -29.23
C ARG A 63 -18.77 8.52 -28.73
N THR A 64 -17.64 8.87 -28.11
CA THR A 64 -17.19 10.26 -28.07
C THR A 64 -15.83 10.33 -28.72
N LYS A 65 -15.86 10.71 -29.99
CA LYS A 65 -14.71 11.02 -30.83
C LYS A 65 -14.05 12.29 -30.28
N VAL A 66 -13.06 12.13 -29.39
CA VAL A 66 -12.10 13.20 -29.09
C VAL A 66 -10.79 12.80 -29.75
N GLY A 67 -10.57 13.32 -30.95
CA GLY A 67 -9.26 13.29 -31.60
C GLY A 67 -8.30 14.17 -30.82
N GLY A 68 -7.12 13.64 -30.50
CA GLY A 68 -6.05 14.39 -29.85
C GLY A 68 -4.98 13.46 -29.31
N SER A 69 -3.75 13.66 -29.75
CA SER A 69 -2.53 12.89 -29.46
C SER A 69 -2.08 12.87 -27.98
N HIS A 70 -3.01 13.02 -27.02
CA HIS A 70 -2.73 13.03 -25.59
C HIS A 70 -2.77 11.62 -24.96
N ALA A 71 -3.37 10.62 -25.63
CA ALA A 71 -3.42 9.24 -25.13
C ALA A 71 -2.06 8.52 -25.16
N LEU A 72 -1.08 9.03 -25.93
CA LEU A 72 0.25 8.42 -26.07
C LEU A 72 1.28 8.91 -25.05
N HIS A 73 0.97 9.92 -24.22
CA HIS A 73 1.96 10.52 -23.32
C HIS A 73 2.01 9.90 -21.91
N LEU A 74 1.09 8.99 -21.57
CA LEU A 74 1.04 8.36 -20.24
C LEU A 74 1.64 6.95 -20.20
N GLY A 75 1.81 6.28 -21.36
CA GLY A 75 2.46 4.96 -21.45
C GLY A 75 3.94 4.98 -21.05
N TRP A 76 4.61 6.12 -21.24
CA TRP A 76 6.00 6.33 -20.82
C TRP A 76 6.16 6.51 -19.30
N ARG A 77 5.08 6.55 -18.52
CA ARG A 77 5.14 6.73 -17.06
C ARG A 77 5.11 5.41 -16.26
N CYS A 78 5.07 4.26 -16.95
CA CYS A 78 5.14 2.93 -16.34
C CYS A 78 6.58 2.43 -16.24
N VAL A 79 6.96 1.85 -15.09
CA VAL A 79 8.19 1.06 -15.01
C VAL A 79 8.08 -0.10 -15.98
N SER A 80 9.03 -0.20 -16.90
CA SER A 80 9.07 -1.24 -17.93
C SER A 80 10.38 -2.05 -17.86
N PRO A 81 10.40 -3.30 -18.37
CA PRO A 81 11.61 -4.13 -18.36
C PRO A 81 12.78 -3.56 -19.18
N ILE A 82 12.51 -2.64 -20.11
CA ILE A 82 13.54 -1.97 -20.93
C ILE A 82 14.08 -0.70 -20.27
N ASP A 83 13.53 -0.29 -19.12
CA ASP A 83 13.98 0.92 -18.44
C ASP A 83 15.35 0.72 -17.79
N THR A 84 16.21 1.74 -17.90
CA THR A 84 17.38 1.82 -17.02
C THR A 84 16.92 1.96 -15.56
N PRO A 85 17.72 1.52 -14.57
CA PRO A 85 17.37 1.67 -13.15
C PRO A 85 16.98 3.10 -12.76
N LYS A 86 17.67 4.10 -13.33
CA LYS A 86 17.36 5.52 -13.12
C LYS A 86 15.97 5.88 -13.65
N MET A 87 15.61 5.42 -14.84
CA MET A 87 14.32 5.70 -15.45
C MET A 87 13.19 5.00 -14.69
N ALA A 88 13.37 3.73 -14.32
CA ALA A 88 12.43 3.00 -13.48
C ALA A 88 12.17 3.72 -12.15
N TYR A 89 13.23 4.21 -11.48
CA TYR A 89 13.09 5.01 -10.26
C TYR A 89 12.27 6.29 -10.48
N LEU A 90 12.56 7.07 -11.53
CA LEU A 90 11.83 8.31 -11.81
C LEU A 90 10.35 8.06 -12.09
N LYS A 91 10.02 6.99 -12.83
CA LYS A 91 8.64 6.60 -13.10
C LYS A 91 7.93 6.13 -11.83
N ALA A 92 8.59 5.33 -10.99
CA ALA A 92 8.05 4.90 -9.70
C ALA A 92 7.81 6.08 -8.76
N LYS A 93 8.76 7.03 -8.69
CA LYS A 93 8.64 8.27 -7.91
C LYS A 93 7.43 9.09 -8.34
N LEU A 94 7.29 9.35 -9.65
CA LEU A 94 6.14 10.08 -10.18
C LEU A 94 4.80 9.39 -9.90
N ALA A 95 4.78 8.05 -9.90
CA ALA A 95 3.59 7.29 -9.54
C ALA A 95 3.28 7.41 -8.03
N ALA A 96 4.29 7.33 -7.18
CA ALA A 96 4.16 7.46 -5.73
C ALA A 96 3.72 8.86 -5.30
N GLU A 97 4.16 9.92 -5.99
CA GLU A 97 3.74 11.30 -5.74
C GLU A 97 2.29 11.59 -6.20
N ARG A 98 1.72 10.73 -7.07
CA ARG A 98 0.40 10.96 -7.67
C ARG A 98 -0.73 10.22 -6.96
N PHE A 99 -0.46 9.02 -6.45
CA PHE A 99 -1.46 8.14 -5.86
C PHE A 99 -1.24 8.00 -4.36
N GLU A 100 -2.32 8.13 -3.60
CA GLU A 100 -2.27 8.09 -2.15
C GLU A 100 -2.23 6.64 -1.66
N LEU A 101 -1.60 6.42 -0.51
CA LEU A 101 -1.53 5.12 0.14
C LEU A 101 -2.62 5.03 1.20
N LEU A 102 -3.60 4.13 0.99
CA LEU A 102 -4.72 3.93 1.91
C LEU A 102 -4.47 2.84 2.94
N GLN A 103 -3.59 1.89 2.61
CA GLN A 103 -3.28 0.78 3.49
C GLN A 103 -1.80 0.44 3.47
N PHE A 104 -1.24 0.24 4.65
CA PHE A 104 0.09 -0.31 4.86
C PHE A 104 -0.02 -1.57 5.72
N ALA A 105 0.35 -2.72 5.16
CA ALA A 105 0.32 -3.99 5.88
C ALA A 105 1.73 -4.44 6.24
N VAL A 106 1.93 -4.88 7.48
CA VAL A 106 3.19 -5.42 8.00
C VAL A 106 2.91 -6.76 8.64
N CYS A 107 3.71 -7.77 8.32
CA CYS A 107 3.59 -9.09 8.91
C CYS A 107 4.99 -9.62 9.27
N PRO A 108 5.40 -9.51 10.55
CA PRO A 108 6.56 -10.24 11.05
C PRO A 108 6.27 -11.74 11.07
N PHE A 109 7.26 -12.53 10.68
CA PHE A 109 7.23 -13.98 10.66
C PHE A 109 8.34 -14.55 11.54
N ARG A 110 7.98 -15.55 12.35
CA ARG A 110 8.92 -16.35 13.15
C ARG A 110 8.90 -17.80 12.69
N LEU A 111 10.07 -18.38 12.46
CA LEU A 111 10.29 -19.79 12.19
C LEU A 111 10.57 -20.52 13.50
N GLN A 112 9.74 -21.52 13.78
CA GLN A 112 9.93 -22.42 14.90
C GLN A 112 10.07 -23.84 14.34
N GLY A 113 11.28 -24.22 13.96
CA GLY A 113 11.54 -25.48 13.26
C GLY A 113 10.81 -25.53 11.91
N SER A 114 9.87 -26.47 11.74
CA SER A 114 9.05 -26.60 10.53
C SER A 114 7.75 -25.78 10.56
N LYS A 115 7.59 -24.87 11.52
CA LYS A 115 6.37 -24.08 11.72
C LYS A 115 6.67 -22.61 11.47
N VAL A 116 5.78 -21.93 10.75
CA VAL A 116 5.88 -20.49 10.51
C VAL A 116 4.76 -19.80 11.27
N ILE A 117 5.09 -18.86 12.14
CA ILE A 117 4.15 -18.04 12.91
C ILE A 117 4.09 -16.66 12.28
N ALA A 118 2.89 -16.17 11.96
CA ALA A 118 2.68 -14.89 11.33
C ALA A 118 1.87 -13.95 12.23
N HIS A 119 2.34 -12.70 12.35
CA HIS A 119 1.69 -11.64 13.12
C HIS A 119 1.23 -10.50 12.20
N PRO A 120 0.10 -10.63 11.48
CA PRO A 120 -0.33 -9.63 10.49
C PRO A 120 -0.95 -8.37 11.11
N TYR A 121 -0.49 -7.19 10.67
CA TYR A 121 -1.00 -5.86 10.99
C TYR A 121 -1.41 -5.12 9.73
N ASN A 122 -2.60 -4.55 9.71
CA ASN A 122 -3.14 -3.76 8.62
C ASN A 122 -3.40 -2.33 9.09
N PHE A 123 -2.53 -1.40 8.73
CA PHE A 123 -2.67 0.01 9.06
C PHE A 123 -3.54 0.71 8.02
N HIS A 124 -4.64 1.29 8.49
CA HIS A 124 -5.51 2.15 7.71
C HIS A 124 -4.99 3.57 7.75
N LEU A 125 -4.75 4.14 6.57
CA LEU A 125 -4.15 5.44 6.39
C LEU A 125 -5.09 6.30 5.57
N PHE A 126 -5.27 7.55 5.97
CA PHE A 126 -6.08 8.47 5.20
C PHE A 126 -5.53 9.89 5.26
N PRO A 127 -5.44 10.57 4.11
CA PRO A 127 -4.93 11.92 4.08
C PRO A 127 -5.92 12.90 4.74
N ARG A 128 -5.61 13.40 5.94
CA ARG A 128 -6.41 14.39 6.67
C ARG A 128 -5.51 15.34 7.46
N ASP A 129 -5.78 16.63 7.36
CA ASP A 129 -5.14 17.63 8.24
C ASP A 129 -5.76 17.60 9.64
N GLU A 130 -4.95 17.44 10.67
CA GLU A 130 -5.36 17.47 12.09
C GLU A 130 -5.02 18.81 12.77
N LEU A 131 -4.25 19.67 12.10
CA LEU A 131 -3.91 20.99 12.58
C LEU A 131 -4.85 21.99 11.92
N HIS A 132 -5.74 22.59 12.70
CA HIS A 132 -6.65 23.66 12.26
C HIS A 132 -5.90 24.98 11.90
N LEU A 133 -4.72 24.90 11.28
CA LEU A 133 -3.93 26.02 10.77
C LEU A 133 -4.24 26.25 9.28
N GLY A 134 -5.41 26.78 8.97
CA GLY A 134 -5.62 27.50 7.69
C GLY A 134 -5.46 26.71 6.38
N MET A 135 -5.67 25.39 6.41
CA MET A 135 -5.98 24.46 5.29
C MET A 135 -5.10 24.51 4.01
N PRO A 136 -4.13 23.60 3.83
CA PRO A 136 -3.84 23.08 2.50
C PRO A 136 -4.93 22.06 2.10
N SER A 137 -5.58 22.26 0.96
CA SER A 137 -6.50 21.27 0.39
C SER A 137 -5.71 20.07 -0.11
N TYR A 138 -5.88 18.90 0.51
CA TYR A 138 -5.22 17.69 0.04
C TYR A 138 -6.05 17.05 -1.08
N SER A 139 -5.52 17.05 -2.30
CA SER A 139 -6.13 16.43 -3.46
C SER A 139 -5.26 15.27 -3.92
N PHE A 140 -5.83 14.09 -4.04
CA PHE A 140 -5.13 12.91 -4.57
C PHE A 140 -5.90 12.29 -5.74
N SER A 141 -5.17 11.65 -6.64
CA SER A 141 -5.79 10.93 -7.76
C SER A 141 -6.29 9.57 -7.31
N CYS A 142 -7.48 9.17 -7.78
CA CYS A 142 -8.01 7.82 -7.62
C CYS A 142 -8.29 7.21 -8.99
N GLN A 143 -7.89 5.96 -9.18
CA GLN A 143 -8.29 5.17 -10.33
C GLN A 143 -9.50 4.32 -9.91
N THR A 144 -10.65 4.55 -10.55
CA THR A 144 -11.91 3.86 -10.20
C THR A 144 -11.76 2.34 -10.18
N SER A 145 -11.07 1.75 -11.16
CA SER A 145 -10.88 0.29 -11.20
C SER A 145 -10.11 -0.27 -9.99
N ILE A 146 -9.15 0.50 -9.45
CA ILE A 146 -8.39 0.10 -8.26
C ILE A 146 -9.25 0.23 -7.00
N ILE A 147 -9.97 1.35 -6.85
CA ILE A 147 -10.94 1.54 -5.76
C ILE A 147 -11.98 0.41 -5.76
N THR A 148 -12.53 0.05 -6.93
CA THR A 148 -13.49 -1.05 -7.07
C THR A 148 -12.88 -2.40 -6.71
N SER A 149 -11.64 -2.69 -7.12
CA SER A 149 -10.94 -3.93 -6.73
C SER A 149 -10.77 -4.03 -5.22
N MET A 150 -10.31 -2.94 -4.58
CA MET A 150 -10.15 -2.89 -3.12
C MET A 150 -11.49 -3.14 -2.41
N ALA A 151 -12.58 -2.53 -2.88
CA ALA A 151 -13.92 -2.79 -2.33
C ALA A 151 -14.30 -4.27 -2.43
N HIS A 152 -14.03 -4.90 -3.58
CA HIS A 152 -14.34 -6.31 -3.82
C HIS A 152 -13.46 -7.26 -3.00
N GLU A 153 -12.24 -6.84 -2.66
CA GLU A 153 -11.31 -7.56 -1.78
C GLU A 153 -11.60 -7.35 -0.28
N GLY A 154 -12.66 -6.59 0.06
CA GLY A 154 -13.10 -6.36 1.44
C GLY A 154 -12.36 -5.21 2.13
N PHE A 155 -11.78 -4.28 1.38
CA PHE A 155 -11.24 -3.05 1.95
C PHE A 155 -12.37 -2.17 2.51
N ASP A 156 -12.26 -1.81 3.80
CA ASP A 156 -13.25 -0.98 4.46
C ASP A 156 -12.90 0.51 4.34
N PHE A 157 -13.49 1.16 3.34
CA PHE A 157 -13.33 2.59 3.11
C PHE A 157 -13.87 3.43 4.27
N ASN A 158 -14.86 2.96 5.02
CA ASN A 158 -15.40 3.72 6.15
C ASN A 158 -14.33 3.80 7.25
N VAL A 159 -13.75 2.65 7.62
CA VAL A 159 -12.66 2.61 8.61
C VAL A 159 -11.47 3.44 8.14
N CYS A 160 -11.10 3.35 6.86
CA CYS A 160 -10.03 4.16 6.29
C CYS A 160 -10.33 5.67 6.38
N ILE A 161 -11.49 6.14 5.89
CA ILE A 161 -11.81 7.57 5.81
C ILE A 161 -12.03 8.21 7.19
N TYR A 162 -12.73 7.50 8.09
CA TYR A 162 -13.10 8.04 9.40
C TYR A 162 -12.02 7.81 10.46
N ASP A 163 -11.41 6.63 10.49
CA ASP A 163 -10.49 6.18 11.55
C ASP A 163 -9.05 5.95 11.06
N GLY A 164 -8.76 6.18 9.77
CA GLY A 164 -7.41 6.05 9.22
C GLY A 164 -6.49 7.16 9.71
N LYS A 165 -5.27 6.79 10.12
CA LYS A 165 -4.29 7.74 10.65
C LYS A 165 -3.69 8.62 9.55
N TRP A 166 -3.41 9.88 9.85
CA TRP A 166 -2.78 10.83 8.92
C TRP A 166 -1.36 10.43 8.54
N GLY A 167 -1.07 10.55 7.24
CA GLY A 167 0.18 10.16 6.57
C GLY A 167 1.43 10.94 6.97
N SER A 168 1.33 12.10 7.64
CA SER A 168 2.54 12.81 8.09
C SER A 168 3.37 11.99 9.11
N HIS A 169 2.73 11.02 9.80
CA HIS A 169 3.41 10.03 10.64
C HIS A 169 3.81 8.73 9.91
N VAL A 170 3.56 8.57 8.60
CA VAL A 170 4.00 7.39 7.83
C VAL A 170 5.49 7.51 7.46
N VAL A 171 5.98 8.74 7.25
CA VAL A 171 7.43 9.02 7.21
C VAL A 171 8.07 8.60 8.54
N ASP A 172 7.44 8.97 9.65
CA ASP A 172 7.82 8.59 11.01
C ASP A 172 7.79 7.07 11.20
N MET A 173 6.85 6.35 10.58
CA MET A 173 6.78 4.89 10.61
C MET A 173 7.94 4.22 9.86
N SER A 174 8.40 4.79 8.73
CA SER A 174 9.62 4.34 8.05
C SER A 174 10.88 4.64 8.86
N THR A 175 10.98 5.84 9.47
CA THR A 175 12.08 6.21 10.37
C THR A 175 12.09 5.34 11.62
N THR A 176 10.92 5.01 12.15
CA THR A 176 10.75 4.12 13.30
C THR A 176 11.18 2.69 12.94
N LEU A 177 10.79 2.18 11.77
CA LEU A 177 11.25 0.87 11.26
C LEU A 177 12.75 0.83 10.93
N GLU A 178 13.34 1.90 10.40
CA GLU A 178 14.78 1.99 10.13
C GLU A 178 15.60 2.10 11.42
N ASN A 179 15.12 2.83 12.42
CA ASN A 179 15.75 2.89 13.74
C ASN A 179 15.69 1.53 14.47
N PHE A 180 14.66 0.71 14.23
CA PHE A 180 14.56 -0.63 14.83
C PHE A 180 15.59 -1.65 14.33
N LYS A 181 16.33 -1.36 13.25
CA LYS A 181 17.36 -2.26 12.72
C LYS A 181 18.77 -1.93 13.22
N LYS A 182 18.91 -0.92 14.10
CA LYS A 182 20.20 -0.36 14.50
C LYS A 182 20.67 -0.72 15.92
N ASP A 183 19.86 -1.45 16.68
CA ASP A 183 20.19 -1.97 18.02
C ASP A 183 20.36 -3.50 17.99
#